data_AF-A0A286RD15-F1
#
_entry.id   AF-A0A286RD15-F1
#
_cell.length_a   1.000
_cell.length_b   1.000
_cell.length_c   1.000
_cell.angle_alpha   90.00
_cell.angle_beta   90.00
_cell.angle_gamma   90.00
#
_symmetry.space_group_name_H-M   'P 1'
#
loop_
_entity.id
_entity.type
_entity.pdbx_description
1 polymer ?
#
loop_
_entity_poly.entity_id
_entity_poly.type
_entity_poly.pdbx_seq_one_letter_code
_entity_poly.pdbx_strand_id
1 'polypeptide(L)'
;MKRFGSDRPGLAPLELVIAVPLFLFIMALMINFGTVAAWRVRALAVARHTVWASRHPRNLALAPRPEYWPANAGLGSGGDADAPILDDPRVDLPVARGPRLGSFVVNSELLDPARGFRRGSSELTRDFPLLPTLGPYELRSRAPLLDNCWQYHQMSLPRYWHDRWAHRVTALYQLPTAGGNYLAMYVQAALAILNMPERPALLILDRDPEFPAYAQRFGWRGGGSPDFHPSLTSFCTTDLSVAHDEVERLLDRIGGVRPQQGPPRVNHVPSLAERMASAYINLYQSVIQELNSQLNAVPPPPPGQIAAIQAEIAQLQQWVGILSNFRQSLQNHGRR
;
A
#
# COMPACT_ATOMS: atom_id res chain seq x y z
N MET A 1 -7.87 51.84 97.95
CA MET A 1 -7.67 50.52 97.34
C MET A 1 -9.02 49.80 97.29
N LYS A 2 -9.75 49.87 96.17
CA LYS A 2 -10.98 49.10 95.91
C LYS A 2 -11.08 48.90 94.40
N ARG A 3 -11.20 47.63 93.99
CA ARG A 3 -11.06 47.12 92.62
C ARG A 3 -12.20 47.57 91.72
N PHE A 4 -11.89 47.88 90.45
CA PHE A 4 -12.86 47.97 89.36
C PHE A 4 -13.30 46.55 88.98
N GLY A 5 -14.61 46.29 89.06
CA GLY A 5 -15.27 45.13 88.47
C GLY A 5 -16.55 45.62 87.81
N SER A 6 -16.45 45.96 86.52
CA SER A 6 -17.58 46.35 85.68
C SER A 6 -18.11 45.09 85.01
N ASP A 7 -19.17 44.51 85.56
CA ASP A 7 -19.98 43.51 84.86
C ASP A 7 -20.73 44.18 83.71
N ARG A 8 -20.15 44.13 82.50
CA ARG A 8 -20.88 44.38 81.26
C ARG A 8 -21.58 43.06 80.88
N PRO A 9 -22.91 43.03 80.67
CA PRO A 9 -23.58 41.84 80.16
C PRO A 9 -22.97 41.47 78.80
N GLY A 10 -22.37 40.29 78.71
CA GLY A 10 -21.65 39.86 77.52
C GLY A 10 -22.59 39.68 76.33
N LEU A 11 -22.29 40.37 75.22
CA LEU A 11 -22.89 40.16 73.89
C LEU A 11 -22.53 38.79 73.27
N ALA A 12 -21.72 37.99 73.96
CA ALA A 12 -21.25 36.68 73.54
C ALA A 12 -22.36 35.71 73.05
N PRO A 13 -23.57 35.64 73.64
CA PRO A 13 -24.63 34.79 73.12
C PRO A 13 -25.17 35.27 71.75
N LEU A 14 -25.29 36.58 71.55
CA LEU A 14 -25.81 37.16 70.30
C LEU A 14 -24.79 37.03 69.16
N GLU A 15 -23.52 37.30 69.46
CA GLU A 15 -22.42 37.10 68.52
C GLU A 15 -22.28 35.61 68.13
N LEU A 16 -22.45 34.68 69.08
CA LEU A 16 -22.45 33.24 68.80
C LEU A 16 -23.62 32.85 67.88
N VAL A 17 -24.83 33.36 68.13
CA VAL A 17 -26.04 33.03 67.34
C VAL A 17 -25.94 33.53 65.89
N ILE A 18 -25.23 34.64 65.64
CA ILE A 18 -25.01 35.17 64.28
C ILE A 18 -23.78 34.55 63.61
N ALA A 19 -22.69 34.33 64.35
CA ALA A 19 -21.45 33.80 63.81
C ALA A 19 -21.58 32.32 63.40
N VAL A 20 -22.28 31.51 64.18
CA VAL A 20 -22.46 30.07 63.89
C VAL A 20 -23.10 29.82 62.50
N PRO A 21 -24.27 30.39 62.14
CA PRO A 21 -24.86 30.17 60.83
C PRO A 21 -24.00 30.74 59.69
N LEU A 22 -23.26 31.85 59.93
CA LEU A 22 -22.33 32.39 58.95
C LEU A 22 -21.18 31.41 58.67
N PHE A 23 -20.56 30.85 59.71
CA PHE A 23 -19.50 29.85 59.56
C PHE A 23 -20.01 28.56 58.91
N LEU A 24 -21.20 28.09 59.27
CA LEU A 24 -21.83 26.94 58.63
C LEU A 24 -22.11 27.19 57.15
N PHE A 25 -22.55 28.41 56.79
CA PHE A 25 -22.76 28.80 55.40
C PHE A 25 -21.45 28.84 54.61
N ILE A 26 -20.39 29.42 55.16
CA ILE A 26 -19.05 29.44 54.53
C ILE A 26 -18.53 28.00 54.34
N MET A 27 -18.66 27.16 55.35
CA MET A 27 -18.29 25.74 55.27
C MET A 27 -19.08 25.02 54.17
N ALA A 28 -20.39 25.26 54.07
CA ALA A 28 -21.23 24.71 53.02
C ALA A 28 -20.77 25.15 51.63
N LEU A 29 -20.44 26.44 51.45
CA LEU A 29 -19.89 26.97 50.20
C LEU A 29 -18.54 26.34 49.84
N MET A 30 -17.63 26.17 50.80
CA MET A 30 -16.32 25.54 50.57
C MET A 30 -16.48 24.08 50.10
N ILE A 31 -17.35 23.31 50.73
CA ILE A 31 -17.63 21.91 50.36
C ILE A 31 -18.29 21.83 48.99
N ASN A 32 -19.27 22.71 48.71
CA ASN A 32 -19.91 22.80 47.40
C ASN A 32 -18.90 23.14 46.30
N PHE A 33 -18.03 24.12 46.50
CA PHE A 33 -16.98 24.49 45.56
C PHE A 33 -16.01 23.33 45.32
N GLY A 34 -15.52 22.69 46.38
CA GLY A 34 -14.64 21.52 46.26
C GLY A 34 -15.29 20.37 45.47
N THR A 35 -16.59 20.15 45.69
CA THR A 35 -17.37 19.15 44.97
C THR A 35 -17.49 19.49 43.48
N VAL A 36 -17.85 20.73 43.14
CA VAL A 36 -17.95 21.19 41.74
C VAL A 36 -16.60 21.11 41.04
N ALA A 37 -15.53 21.55 41.69
CA ALA A 37 -14.17 21.48 41.16
C ALA A 37 -13.74 20.03 40.89
N ALA A 38 -14.00 19.10 41.83
CA ALA A 38 -13.71 17.69 41.64
C ALA A 38 -14.49 17.09 40.45
N TRP A 39 -15.78 17.42 40.32
CA TRP A 39 -16.58 16.97 39.19
C TRP A 39 -16.14 17.60 37.87
N ARG A 40 -15.66 18.85 37.88
CA ARG A 40 -15.09 19.51 36.70
C ARG A 40 -13.84 18.78 36.19
N VAL A 41 -12.94 18.38 37.10
CA VAL A 41 -11.75 17.59 36.75
C VAL A 41 -12.15 16.23 36.19
N ARG A 42 -13.12 15.54 36.80
CA ARG A 42 -13.65 14.27 36.28
C ARG A 42 -14.27 14.44 34.89
N ALA A 43 -15.05 15.49 34.67
CA ALA A 43 -15.64 15.79 33.36
C ALA A 43 -14.56 16.01 32.29
N LEU A 44 -13.49 16.75 32.60
CA LEU A 44 -12.35 16.93 31.68
C LEU A 44 -11.62 15.60 31.40
N ALA A 45 -11.41 14.76 32.42
CA ALA A 45 -10.80 13.44 32.24
C ALA A 45 -11.65 12.55 31.33
N VAL A 46 -12.97 12.56 31.50
CA VAL A 46 -13.91 11.81 30.68
C VAL A 46 -13.96 12.35 29.24
N ALA A 47 -13.99 13.66 29.05
CA ALA A 47 -13.88 14.27 27.73
C ALA A 47 -12.58 13.85 27.02
N ARG A 48 -11.44 13.82 27.71
CA ARG A 48 -10.18 13.28 27.15
C ARG A 48 -10.26 11.79 26.84
N HIS A 49 -10.83 10.99 27.75
CA HIS A 49 -10.99 9.56 27.54
C HIS A 49 -11.78 9.26 26.25
N THR A 50 -12.91 9.94 26.03
CA THR A 50 -13.76 9.71 24.84
C THR A 50 -13.03 9.93 23.53
N VAL A 51 -12.30 11.04 23.39
CA VAL A 51 -11.58 11.33 22.15
C VAL A 51 -10.48 10.30 21.91
N TRP A 52 -9.75 9.90 22.95
CA TRP A 52 -8.70 8.87 22.85
C TRP A 52 -9.23 7.45 22.61
N ALA A 53 -10.40 7.13 23.16
CA ALA A 53 -11.07 5.85 22.95
C ALA A 53 -11.68 5.74 21.54
N SER A 54 -12.09 6.88 20.96
CA SER A 54 -12.63 6.96 19.59
C SER A 54 -11.57 6.99 18.48
N ARG A 55 -10.28 7.02 18.86
CA ARG A 55 -9.13 7.14 17.96
C ARG A 55 -8.69 5.79 17.43
N HIS A 56 -8.52 5.68 16.11
CA HIS A 56 -7.97 4.48 15.49
C HIS A 56 -6.60 4.09 16.10
N PRO A 57 -6.33 2.78 16.32
CA PRO A 57 -7.13 1.61 15.94
C PRO A 57 -8.28 1.29 16.89
N ARG A 58 -8.48 2.08 17.94
CA ARG A 58 -9.59 1.90 18.86
C ARG A 58 -10.87 2.46 18.25
N ASN A 59 -11.98 1.92 18.71
CA ASN A 59 -13.29 2.48 18.49
C ASN A 59 -14.04 2.48 19.84
N LEU A 60 -15.05 3.33 19.96
CA LEU A 60 -15.85 3.42 21.19
C LEU A 60 -16.60 2.11 21.51
N ALA A 61 -16.66 1.14 20.59
CA ALA A 61 -17.29 -0.15 20.83
C ALA A 61 -16.48 -1.05 21.78
N LEU A 62 -15.16 -0.87 21.85
CA LEU A 62 -14.26 -1.68 22.68
C LEU A 62 -13.78 -0.97 23.96
N ALA A 63 -14.17 0.29 24.15
CA ALA A 63 -13.80 1.09 25.31
C ALA A 63 -15.03 1.33 26.19
N PRO A 64 -15.14 0.65 27.36
CA PRO A 64 -16.29 0.82 28.22
C PRO A 64 -16.36 2.26 28.75
N ARG A 65 -17.58 2.71 29.03
CA ARG A 65 -17.81 3.96 29.76
C ARG A 65 -17.08 3.89 31.11
N PRO A 66 -16.37 4.95 31.54
CA PRO A 66 -15.76 4.96 32.86
C PRO A 66 -16.81 4.73 33.96
N GLU A 67 -16.57 3.76 34.84
CA GLU A 67 -17.52 3.32 35.87
C GLU A 67 -18.00 4.45 36.78
N TYR A 68 -17.10 5.39 37.09
CA TYR A 68 -17.40 6.55 37.92
C TYR A 68 -18.25 7.64 37.22
N TRP A 69 -18.49 7.54 35.92
CA TRP A 69 -19.22 8.53 35.14
C TRP A 69 -20.70 8.14 34.99
N PRO A 70 -21.66 8.89 35.57
CA PRO A 70 -23.07 8.47 35.70
C PRO A 70 -23.70 8.06 34.37
N ALA A 71 -24.49 6.99 34.31
CA ALA A 71 -25.05 6.48 33.04
C ALA A 71 -25.93 7.50 32.28
N ASN A 72 -26.62 8.38 33.01
CA ASN A 72 -27.47 9.45 32.48
C ASN A 72 -26.70 10.71 32.03
N ALA A 73 -25.38 10.77 32.23
CA ALA A 73 -24.55 11.90 31.82
C ALA A 73 -24.18 11.83 30.32
N GLY A 74 -24.06 12.97 29.65
CA GLY A 74 -23.67 13.04 28.25
C GLY A 74 -22.20 12.63 28.03
N LEU A 75 -21.95 11.93 26.93
CA LEU A 75 -20.63 11.44 26.52
C LEU A 75 -20.56 11.38 24.99
N GLY A 76 -19.52 11.94 24.37
CA GLY A 76 -19.42 11.93 22.92
C GLY A 76 -18.03 12.26 22.39
N SER A 77 -17.82 11.93 21.11
CA SER A 77 -16.63 12.31 20.33
C SER A 77 -17.06 12.74 18.93
N GLY A 78 -16.42 13.77 18.37
CA GLY A 78 -16.71 14.25 17.01
C GLY A 78 -15.54 15.02 16.40
N GLY A 79 -15.76 15.65 15.25
CA GLY A 79 -14.83 16.64 14.69
C GLY A 79 -14.78 17.91 15.54
N ASP A 80 -13.62 18.56 15.58
CA ASP A 80 -13.46 19.91 16.12
C ASP A 80 -13.22 20.92 14.97
N ALA A 81 -13.23 22.21 15.29
CA ALA A 81 -12.81 23.25 14.37
C ALA A 81 -11.31 23.09 14.04
N ASP A 82 -10.97 23.46 12.80
CA ASP A 82 -9.60 23.55 12.34
C ASP A 82 -8.83 24.62 13.14
N ALA A 83 -7.51 24.48 13.21
CA ALA A 83 -6.60 25.39 13.89
C ALA A 83 -5.62 26.05 12.92
N PRO A 84 -6.03 27.09 12.17
CA PRO A 84 -5.19 27.79 11.20
C PRO A 84 -3.88 28.34 11.77
N ILE A 85 -3.82 28.56 13.09
CA ILE A 85 -2.60 29.02 13.78
C ILE A 85 -1.45 28.00 13.74
N LEU A 86 -1.77 26.72 13.49
CA LEU A 86 -0.76 25.67 13.31
C LEU A 86 -0.28 25.57 11.87
N ASP A 87 -0.90 26.31 10.96
CA ASP A 87 -0.46 26.37 9.58
C ASP A 87 0.84 27.21 9.50
N ASP A 88 1.94 26.54 9.18
CA ASP A 88 3.25 27.16 9.00
C ASP A 88 3.54 27.29 7.50
N PRO A 89 3.62 28.51 6.94
CA PRO A 89 3.88 28.71 5.52
C PRO A 89 5.19 28.06 5.04
N ARG A 90 6.12 27.74 5.94
CA ARG A 90 7.39 27.07 5.59
C ARG A 90 7.20 25.62 5.18
N VAL A 91 6.07 24.99 5.51
CA VAL A 91 5.74 23.62 5.09
C VAL A 91 4.89 23.56 3.82
N ASP A 92 4.59 24.71 3.20
CA ASP A 92 3.86 24.84 1.93
C ASP A 92 4.73 24.50 0.72
N LEU A 93 5.24 23.28 0.71
CA LEU A 93 6.00 22.77 -0.42
C LEU A 93 5.03 22.44 -1.58
N PRO A 94 5.34 22.80 -2.83
CA PRO A 94 4.48 22.50 -3.99
C PRO A 94 4.12 21.02 -4.13
N VAL A 95 5.03 20.14 -3.70
CA VAL A 95 4.87 18.68 -3.70
C VAL A 95 3.83 18.17 -2.69
N ALA A 96 3.56 18.92 -1.63
CA ALA A 96 2.69 18.49 -0.53
C ALA A 96 1.37 19.28 -0.46
N ARG A 97 1.42 20.60 -0.75
CA ARG A 97 0.27 21.51 -0.60
C ARG A 97 0.05 22.45 -1.79
N GLY A 98 0.91 22.40 -2.81
CA GLY A 98 0.70 23.18 -4.04
C GLY A 98 -0.51 22.67 -4.81
N PRO A 99 -1.22 23.51 -5.58
CA PRO A 99 -2.40 23.04 -6.33
C PRO A 99 -2.06 22.00 -7.40
N ARG A 100 -0.83 22.08 -7.95
CA ARG A 100 -0.32 21.18 -8.99
C ARG A 100 1.19 20.97 -8.86
N LEU A 101 1.63 19.80 -9.25
CA LEU A 101 3.03 19.46 -9.49
C LEU A 101 3.15 18.99 -10.94
N GLY A 102 3.53 19.87 -11.87
CA GLY A 102 3.49 19.56 -13.31
C GLY A 102 2.06 19.26 -13.78
N SER A 103 1.84 18.05 -14.32
CA SER A 103 0.51 17.56 -14.75
C SER A 103 -0.30 16.88 -13.64
N PHE A 104 0.27 16.72 -12.45
CA PHE A 104 -0.38 16.10 -11.30
C PHE A 104 -1.15 17.15 -10.49
N VAL A 105 -2.35 16.80 -10.03
CA VAL A 105 -3.10 17.61 -9.05
C VAL A 105 -2.79 17.08 -7.66
N VAL A 106 -2.33 17.94 -6.75
CA VAL A 106 -1.98 17.53 -5.39
C VAL A 106 -3.21 17.62 -4.50
N ASN A 107 -3.40 16.64 -3.63
CA ASN A 107 -4.40 16.67 -2.57
C ASN A 107 -3.88 17.52 -1.39
N SER A 108 -4.11 18.82 -1.46
CA SER A 108 -3.63 19.79 -0.47
C SER A 108 -4.26 19.63 0.92
N GLU A 109 -5.37 18.88 1.04
CA GLU A 109 -6.04 18.65 2.33
C GLU A 109 -5.38 17.53 3.13
N LEU A 110 -4.62 16.65 2.49
CA LEU A 110 -4.11 15.43 3.11
C LEU A 110 -3.01 15.68 4.15
N LEU A 111 -2.14 16.66 3.88
CA LEU A 111 -0.97 17.00 4.71
C LEU A 111 -1.13 18.37 5.39
N ASP A 112 -2.37 18.80 5.62
CA ASP A 112 -2.67 20.08 6.25
C ASP A 112 -2.62 19.99 7.79
N PRO A 113 -1.62 20.59 8.47
CA PRO A 113 -1.49 20.53 9.92
C PRO A 113 -2.58 21.30 10.67
N ALA A 114 -3.32 22.19 9.99
CA ALA A 114 -4.41 22.94 10.59
C ALA A 114 -5.70 22.10 10.69
N ARG A 115 -5.78 20.96 10.01
CA ARG A 115 -7.01 20.16 9.90
C ARG A 115 -6.94 18.86 10.69
N GLY A 116 -8.09 18.16 10.77
CA GLY A 116 -8.20 16.84 11.40
C GLY A 116 -8.20 16.87 12.93
N PHE A 117 -8.70 17.97 13.51
CA PHE A 117 -8.99 18.04 14.93
C PHE A 117 -10.24 17.24 15.28
N ARG A 118 -10.16 16.55 16.41
CA ARG A 118 -11.28 15.83 17.02
C ARG A 118 -11.54 16.37 18.40
N ARG A 119 -12.78 16.28 18.84
CA ARG A 119 -13.23 16.76 20.14
C ARG A 119 -13.87 15.63 20.92
N GLY A 120 -13.44 15.46 22.16
CA GLY A 120 -14.18 14.70 23.17
C GLY A 120 -15.05 15.63 24.00
N SER A 121 -16.25 15.17 24.35
CA SER A 121 -17.23 15.95 25.11
C SER A 121 -17.84 15.15 26.24
N SER A 122 -18.06 15.82 27.37
CA SER A 122 -18.81 15.27 28.50
C SER A 122 -19.78 16.32 29.05
N GLU A 123 -20.94 15.88 29.46
CA GLU A 123 -22.00 16.74 30.03
C GLU A 123 -22.60 16.09 31.26
N LEU A 124 -22.80 16.86 32.32
CA LEU A 124 -23.33 16.35 33.59
C LEU A 124 -24.08 17.47 34.32
N THR A 125 -25.24 17.12 34.87
CA THR A 125 -26.06 18.00 35.71
C THR A 125 -26.19 17.39 37.10
N ARG A 126 -25.95 18.17 38.15
CA ARG A 126 -26.02 17.72 39.56
C ARG A 126 -26.46 18.82 40.51
N ASP A 127 -27.05 18.44 41.64
CA ASP A 127 -27.36 19.35 42.73
C ASP A 127 -26.15 19.61 43.64
N PHE A 128 -26.16 20.75 44.33
CA PHE A 128 -25.19 21.05 45.38
C PHE A 128 -25.45 20.19 46.63
N PRO A 129 -24.43 19.54 47.21
CA PRO A 129 -24.63 18.62 48.32
C PRO A 129 -25.14 19.26 49.61
N LEU A 130 -24.74 20.52 49.91
CA LEU A 130 -25.14 21.20 51.17
C LEU A 130 -26.08 22.39 50.96
N LEU A 131 -26.34 22.79 49.71
CA LEU A 131 -27.26 23.89 49.36
C LEU A 131 -28.15 23.50 48.17
N PRO A 132 -28.97 22.44 48.28
CA PRO A 132 -29.78 21.95 47.17
C PRO A 132 -30.81 22.96 46.66
N THR A 133 -31.20 23.93 47.50
CA THR A 133 -32.12 25.02 47.14
C THR A 133 -31.55 26.01 46.12
N LEU A 134 -30.23 26.00 45.87
CA LEU A 134 -29.61 26.79 44.80
C LEU A 134 -29.89 26.21 43.40
N GLY A 135 -30.47 25.02 43.32
CA GLY A 135 -30.71 24.30 42.08
C GLY A 135 -29.49 23.57 41.55
N PRO A 136 -29.64 22.84 40.44
CA PRO A 136 -28.56 22.06 39.85
C PRO A 136 -27.53 22.95 39.17
N TYR A 137 -26.27 22.52 39.19
CA TYR A 137 -25.21 23.04 38.34
C TYR A 137 -24.97 22.10 37.16
N GLU A 138 -24.56 22.70 36.05
CA GLU A 138 -24.25 22.00 34.81
C GLU A 138 -22.74 22.08 34.50
N LEU A 139 -22.16 20.94 34.12
CA LEU A 139 -20.78 20.81 33.71
C LEU A 139 -20.69 20.32 32.28
N ARG A 140 -20.22 21.21 31.39
CA ARG A 140 -19.86 20.88 30.00
C ARG A 140 -18.36 20.99 29.80
N SER A 141 -17.71 19.87 29.53
CA SER A 141 -16.26 19.82 29.26
C SER A 141 -15.99 19.37 27.84
N ARG A 142 -14.99 20.00 27.21
CA ARG A 142 -14.52 19.70 25.86
C ARG A 142 -13.01 19.52 25.89
N ALA A 143 -12.51 18.54 25.17
CA ALA A 143 -11.09 18.28 25.03
C ALA A 143 -10.75 18.09 23.54
N PRO A 144 -10.10 19.07 22.89
CA PRO A 144 -9.60 18.92 21.54
C PRO A 144 -8.38 17.99 21.51
N LEU A 145 -8.23 17.26 20.42
CA LEU A 145 -7.08 16.40 20.11
C LEU A 145 -6.81 16.48 18.60
N LEU A 146 -5.55 16.64 18.21
CA LEU A 146 -5.14 16.48 16.82
C LEU A 146 -5.09 14.99 16.47
N ASP A 147 -5.91 14.55 15.50
CA ASP A 147 -5.95 13.17 15.00
C ASP A 147 -5.68 13.10 13.50
N ASN A 148 -5.01 14.12 12.94
CA ASN A 148 -4.60 14.16 11.53
C ASN A 148 -3.30 13.38 11.27
N CYS A 149 -3.25 12.13 11.75
CA CYS A 149 -2.09 11.29 11.54
C CYS A 149 -2.16 10.64 10.17
N TRP A 150 -1.11 10.79 9.37
CA TRP A 150 -0.96 10.04 8.12
C TRP A 150 -0.73 8.55 8.41
N GLN A 151 -1.81 7.80 8.62
CA GLN A 151 -1.76 6.37 8.90
C GLN A 151 -2.28 5.59 7.71
N TYR A 152 -1.46 4.66 7.21
CA TYR A 152 -1.75 3.83 6.04
C TYR A 152 -3.15 3.19 6.09
N HIS A 153 -3.53 2.63 7.25
CA HIS A 153 -4.79 1.92 7.43
C HIS A 153 -6.04 2.81 7.42
N GLN A 154 -5.89 4.12 7.63
CA GLN A 154 -7.01 5.06 7.63
C GLN A 154 -7.28 5.64 6.25
N MET A 155 -6.32 5.56 5.33
CA MET A 155 -6.41 6.18 4.00
C MET A 155 -7.10 5.30 2.95
N SER A 156 -7.82 4.26 3.37
CA SER A 156 -8.49 3.31 2.47
C SER A 156 -7.56 2.72 1.39
N LEU A 157 -6.26 2.64 1.67
CA LEU A 157 -5.26 2.16 0.72
C LEU A 157 -5.34 0.62 0.62
N PRO A 158 -5.27 0.04 -0.60
CA PRO A 158 -5.36 -1.40 -0.79
C PRO A 158 -4.34 -2.17 0.06
N ARG A 159 -4.76 -3.25 0.70
CA ARG A 159 -3.92 -4.02 1.65
C ARG A 159 -2.81 -4.84 0.97
N TYR A 160 -2.91 -5.09 -0.34
CA TYR A 160 -2.10 -6.10 -1.02
C TYR A 160 -0.78 -5.56 -1.60
N TRP A 161 0.23 -6.43 -1.53
CA TRP A 161 1.67 -6.21 -1.64
C TRP A 161 2.18 -6.02 -3.06
N HIS A 162 1.31 -6.15 -4.07
CA HIS A 162 1.64 -5.95 -5.48
C HIS A 162 1.57 -4.47 -5.91
N ASP A 163 0.86 -3.64 -5.14
CA ASP A 163 0.61 -2.22 -5.43
C ASP A 163 1.56 -1.25 -4.71
N ARG A 164 2.78 -1.69 -4.35
CA ARG A 164 3.75 -0.92 -3.53
C ARG A 164 4.00 0.52 -4.02
N TRP A 165 3.83 0.76 -5.31
CA TRP A 165 4.06 2.05 -5.98
C TRP A 165 2.78 2.91 -6.05
N ALA A 166 1.60 2.30 -5.98
CA ALA A 166 0.32 3.00 -6.07
C ALA A 166 -0.08 3.68 -4.75
N HIS A 167 0.45 3.24 -3.60
CA HIS A 167 -0.14 3.60 -2.30
C HIS A 167 -0.01 5.07 -1.87
N ARG A 168 1.13 5.74 -2.07
CA ARG A 168 1.32 7.13 -1.61
C ARG A 168 1.06 8.15 -2.69
N VAL A 169 1.47 7.82 -3.92
CA VAL A 169 1.35 8.73 -5.06
C VAL A 169 -0.11 8.94 -5.41
N THR A 170 -0.96 7.91 -5.44
CA THR A 170 -2.39 8.10 -5.77
C THR A 170 -3.21 8.77 -4.68
N ALA A 171 -2.77 8.68 -3.41
CA ALA A 171 -3.40 9.38 -2.29
C ALA A 171 -3.04 10.87 -2.24
N LEU A 172 -1.77 11.18 -2.53
CA LEU A 172 -1.24 12.55 -2.55
C LEU A 172 -1.51 13.27 -3.87
N TYR A 173 -1.58 12.53 -4.98
CA TYR A 173 -1.69 13.09 -6.32
C TYR A 173 -2.79 12.41 -7.10
N GLN A 174 -3.65 13.21 -7.72
CA GLN A 174 -4.50 12.77 -8.79
C GLN A 174 -3.67 12.76 -10.09
N LEU A 175 -3.45 11.54 -10.59
CA LEU A 175 -2.72 11.29 -11.82
C LEU A 175 -3.56 11.74 -13.03
N PRO A 176 -2.95 12.36 -14.05
CA PRO A 176 -3.65 12.61 -15.30
C PRO A 176 -4.10 11.29 -15.91
N THR A 177 -5.38 11.19 -16.25
CA THR A 177 -5.89 10.05 -16.99
C THR A 177 -5.34 10.06 -18.41
N ALA A 178 -4.96 8.88 -18.92
CA ALA A 178 -4.63 8.74 -20.33
C ALA A 178 -5.82 9.24 -21.18
N GLY A 179 -5.53 9.91 -22.30
CA GLY A 179 -6.55 10.40 -23.22
C GLY A 179 -7.56 9.31 -23.62
N GLY A 180 -8.83 9.68 -23.82
CA GLY A 180 -9.94 8.73 -23.96
C GLY A 180 -9.80 7.67 -25.06
N ASN A 181 -8.91 7.87 -26.04
CA ASN A 181 -8.70 6.93 -27.13
C ASN A 181 -7.65 5.84 -26.83
N TYR A 182 -6.83 5.97 -25.78
CA TYR A 182 -5.79 4.97 -25.49
C TYR A 182 -6.38 3.59 -25.17
N LEU A 183 -7.52 3.55 -24.47
CA LEU A 183 -8.22 2.29 -24.20
C LEU A 183 -8.69 1.63 -25.51
N ALA A 184 -9.26 2.42 -26.43
CA ALA A 184 -9.70 1.91 -27.72
C ALA A 184 -8.51 1.45 -28.57
N MET A 185 -7.39 2.19 -28.59
CA MET A 185 -6.17 1.78 -29.28
C MET A 185 -5.57 0.51 -28.68
N TYR A 186 -5.58 0.37 -27.35
CA TYR A 186 -5.13 -0.86 -26.68
C TYR A 186 -6.01 -2.06 -27.04
N VAL A 187 -7.34 -1.88 -27.00
CA VAL A 187 -8.29 -2.93 -27.40
C VAL A 187 -8.11 -3.29 -28.87
N GLN A 188 -7.94 -2.31 -29.75
CA GLN A 188 -7.67 -2.56 -31.17
C GLN A 188 -6.36 -3.31 -31.39
N ALA A 189 -5.28 -2.94 -30.69
CA ALA A 189 -4.00 -3.64 -30.77
C ALA A 189 -4.13 -5.09 -30.28
N ALA A 190 -4.82 -5.32 -29.16
CA ALA A 190 -5.08 -6.67 -28.65
C ALA A 190 -5.91 -7.50 -29.64
N LEU A 191 -6.97 -6.94 -30.23
CA LEU A 191 -7.78 -7.61 -31.24
C LEU A 191 -7.00 -7.89 -32.53
N ALA A 192 -6.11 -6.98 -32.94
CA ALA A 192 -5.25 -7.18 -34.10
C ALA A 192 -4.28 -8.35 -33.88
N ILE A 193 -3.71 -8.49 -32.67
CA ILE A 193 -2.87 -9.62 -32.29
C ILE A 193 -3.69 -10.92 -32.26
N LEU A 194 -4.86 -10.91 -31.62
CA LEU A 194 -5.71 -12.10 -31.48
C LEU A 194 -6.22 -12.63 -32.83
N ASN A 195 -6.51 -11.73 -33.76
CA ASN A 195 -7.05 -12.05 -35.09
C ASN A 195 -5.98 -12.07 -36.18
N MET A 196 -4.69 -12.02 -35.83
CA MET A 196 -3.60 -12.08 -36.81
C MET A 196 -3.68 -13.41 -37.58
N PRO A 197 -3.76 -13.39 -38.93
CA PRO A 197 -3.87 -14.63 -39.73
C PRO A 197 -2.72 -15.61 -39.50
N GLU A 198 -1.52 -15.10 -39.21
CA GLU A 198 -0.33 -15.90 -38.95
C GLU A 198 -0.21 -16.37 -37.50
N ARG A 199 -1.19 -16.08 -36.63
CA ARG A 199 -1.17 -16.50 -35.23
C ARG A 199 -0.90 -18.00 -35.04
N PRO A 200 -1.43 -18.93 -35.86
CA PRO A 200 -1.06 -20.34 -35.77
C PRO A 200 0.43 -20.61 -36.01
N ALA A 201 1.07 -19.86 -36.92
CA ALA A 201 2.50 -19.97 -37.18
C ALA A 201 3.34 -19.39 -36.02
N LEU A 202 2.79 -18.44 -35.26
CA LEU A 202 3.43 -17.82 -34.10
C LEU A 202 3.23 -18.60 -32.79
N LEU A 203 2.44 -19.68 -32.79
CA LEU A 203 2.22 -20.52 -31.59
C LEU A 203 3.53 -21.05 -30.98
N ILE A 204 4.53 -21.28 -31.84
CA ILE A 204 5.87 -21.72 -31.45
C ILE A 204 6.59 -20.71 -30.54
N LEU A 205 6.20 -19.42 -30.58
CA LEU A 205 6.75 -18.37 -29.72
C LEU A 205 6.11 -18.34 -28.32
N ASP A 206 4.87 -18.80 -28.21
CA ASP A 206 4.02 -18.60 -27.02
C ASP A 206 4.12 -19.77 -26.03
N ARG A 207 4.06 -21.00 -26.54
CA ARG A 207 4.42 -22.26 -25.85
C ARG A 207 4.33 -23.43 -26.83
N ASP A 208 5.45 -23.82 -27.41
CA ASP A 208 5.45 -25.03 -28.25
C ASP A 208 5.19 -26.30 -27.39
N PRO A 209 4.23 -27.16 -27.77
CA PRO A 209 3.88 -28.36 -27.01
C PRO A 209 4.95 -29.47 -27.00
N GLU A 210 5.96 -29.42 -27.87
CA GLU A 210 7.02 -30.41 -27.98
C GLU A 210 7.91 -30.44 -26.72
N PHE A 211 8.24 -29.28 -26.15
CA PHE A 211 9.00 -29.17 -24.90
C PHE A 211 8.33 -29.90 -23.73
N PRO A 212 7.06 -29.59 -23.37
CA PRO A 212 6.39 -30.28 -22.28
C PRO A 212 6.10 -31.75 -22.62
N ALA A 213 5.89 -32.11 -23.89
CA ALA A 213 5.71 -33.51 -24.28
C ALA A 213 6.96 -34.35 -23.97
N TYR A 214 8.16 -33.88 -24.34
CA TYR A 214 9.41 -34.57 -24.01
C TYR A 214 9.73 -34.56 -22.52
N ALA A 215 9.50 -33.43 -21.85
CA ALA A 215 9.71 -33.35 -20.41
C ALA A 215 8.79 -34.29 -19.63
N GLN A 216 7.53 -34.44 -20.06
CA GLN A 216 6.60 -35.40 -19.48
C GLN A 216 7.04 -36.84 -19.74
N ARG A 217 7.50 -37.15 -20.96
CA ARG A 217 7.98 -38.49 -21.34
C ARG A 217 9.16 -38.95 -20.48
N PHE A 218 10.10 -38.05 -20.18
CA PHE A 218 11.34 -38.38 -19.45
C PHE A 218 11.35 -37.93 -17.98
N GLY A 219 10.24 -37.39 -17.47
CA GLY A 219 10.12 -36.96 -16.08
C GLY A 219 11.03 -35.78 -15.70
N TRP A 220 11.39 -34.92 -16.66
CA TRP A 220 12.24 -33.75 -16.39
C TRP A 220 11.52 -32.74 -15.51
N ARG A 221 12.17 -32.33 -14.40
CA ARG A 221 11.63 -31.28 -13.52
C ARG A 221 11.76 -29.93 -14.21
N GLY A 222 10.63 -29.22 -14.41
CA GLY A 222 10.63 -27.87 -14.97
C GLY A 222 10.45 -27.77 -16.48
N GLY A 223 9.83 -28.76 -17.13
CA GLY A 223 9.59 -28.86 -18.57
C GLY A 223 8.62 -27.86 -19.21
N GLY A 224 8.65 -26.60 -18.80
CA GLY A 224 7.88 -25.55 -19.49
C GLY A 224 8.52 -25.20 -20.84
N SER A 225 7.69 -24.92 -21.84
CA SER A 225 8.16 -24.33 -23.09
C SER A 225 8.87 -23.00 -22.82
N PRO A 226 10.03 -22.73 -23.44
CA PRO A 226 10.65 -21.42 -23.36
C PRO A 226 9.71 -20.33 -23.88
N ASP A 227 9.68 -19.18 -23.21
CA ASP A 227 9.03 -17.99 -23.73
C ASP A 227 10.00 -17.28 -24.68
N PHE A 228 9.65 -17.27 -25.97
CA PHE A 228 10.46 -16.61 -26.98
C PHE A 228 10.02 -15.17 -27.24
N HIS A 229 8.97 -14.67 -26.58
CA HIS A 229 8.50 -13.31 -26.81
C HIS A 229 9.59 -12.29 -26.49
N PRO A 230 9.97 -11.45 -27.46
CA PRO A 230 10.94 -10.39 -27.23
C PRO A 230 10.29 -9.35 -26.32
N SER A 231 10.80 -9.21 -25.10
CA SER A 231 10.31 -8.23 -24.13
C SER A 231 11.25 -7.03 -24.05
N LEU A 232 10.67 -5.85 -23.80
CA LEU A 232 11.45 -4.67 -23.41
C LEU A 232 12.11 -4.94 -22.06
N THR A 233 13.35 -4.48 -21.92
CA THR A 233 14.02 -4.49 -20.63
C THR A 233 13.27 -3.53 -19.70
N SER A 234 13.12 -3.88 -18.43
CA SER A 234 12.47 -2.99 -17.46
C SER A 234 13.19 -1.64 -17.44
N PHE A 235 12.46 -0.56 -17.72
CA PHE A 235 12.93 0.81 -17.59
C PHE A 235 11.83 1.69 -16.99
N CYS A 236 12.23 2.68 -16.20
CA CYS A 236 11.33 3.64 -15.56
C CYS A 236 11.82 5.06 -15.85
N THR A 237 11.47 5.58 -17.02
CA THR A 237 11.81 6.95 -17.42
C THR A 237 10.66 7.56 -18.23
N THR A 238 10.50 8.87 -18.14
CA THR A 238 9.62 9.64 -19.04
C THR A 238 10.40 10.26 -20.18
N ASP A 239 11.73 10.06 -20.23
CA ASP A 239 12.58 10.55 -21.30
C ASP A 239 12.35 9.73 -22.57
N LEU A 240 11.86 10.39 -23.62
CA LEU A 240 11.58 9.78 -24.91
C LEU A 240 12.84 9.22 -25.58
N SER A 241 14.00 9.84 -25.37
CA SER A 241 15.26 9.38 -25.96
C SER A 241 15.68 8.02 -25.38
N VAL A 242 15.60 7.88 -24.05
CA VAL A 242 15.91 6.62 -23.37
C VAL A 242 14.90 5.53 -23.76
N ALA A 243 13.61 5.86 -23.84
CA ALA A 243 12.59 4.91 -24.28
C ALA A 243 12.83 4.45 -25.73
N HIS A 244 13.25 5.36 -26.61
CA HIS A 244 13.59 5.04 -28.00
C HIS A 244 14.80 4.09 -28.09
N ASP A 245 15.87 4.36 -27.31
CA ASP A 245 17.05 3.50 -27.27
C ASP A 245 16.73 2.07 -26.79
N GLU A 246 15.82 1.92 -25.82
CA GLU A 246 15.37 0.58 -25.37
C GLU A 246 14.57 -0.17 -26.45
N VAL A 247 13.78 0.56 -27.24
CA VAL A 247 13.04 0.00 -28.37
C VAL A 247 14.00 -0.43 -29.48
N GLU A 248 15.01 0.38 -29.83
CA GLU A 248 16.02 -0.03 -30.81
C GLU A 248 16.78 -1.27 -30.35
N ARG A 249 17.16 -1.35 -29.07
CA ARG A 249 17.78 -2.57 -28.52
C ARG A 249 16.87 -3.79 -28.58
N LEU A 250 15.56 -3.61 -28.44
CA LEU A 250 14.61 -4.70 -28.64
C LEU A 250 14.59 -5.16 -30.11
N LEU A 251 14.56 -4.22 -31.05
CA LEU A 251 14.60 -4.54 -32.47
C LEU A 251 15.91 -5.25 -32.85
N ASP A 252 17.03 -4.89 -32.23
CA ASP A 252 18.31 -5.58 -32.39
C ASP A 252 18.26 -7.02 -31.86
N ARG A 253 17.57 -7.30 -30.76
CA ARG A 253 17.36 -8.68 -30.27
C ARG A 253 16.41 -9.47 -31.17
N ILE A 254 15.43 -8.82 -31.79
CA ILE A 254 14.51 -9.47 -32.72
C ILE A 254 15.24 -9.86 -34.00
N GLY A 255 15.89 -8.89 -34.65
CA GLY A 255 16.56 -9.07 -35.93
C GLY A 255 17.95 -9.70 -35.85
N GLY A 256 18.62 -9.61 -34.70
CA GLY A 256 20.03 -9.93 -34.54
C GLY A 256 20.95 -8.84 -35.09
N VAL A 257 22.15 -8.74 -34.51
CA VAL A 257 23.18 -7.78 -34.92
C VAL A 257 24.44 -8.54 -35.28
N ARG A 258 24.97 -8.31 -36.49
CA ARG A 258 26.17 -9.01 -36.94
C ARG A 258 27.40 -8.46 -36.21
N PRO A 259 28.41 -9.31 -35.94
CA PRO A 259 29.66 -8.80 -35.42
C PRO A 259 30.32 -7.88 -36.44
N GLN A 260 30.59 -6.63 -36.05
CA GLN A 260 31.26 -5.66 -36.91
C GLN A 260 32.72 -5.50 -36.47
N GLN A 261 33.64 -5.84 -37.38
CA GLN A 261 35.07 -5.61 -37.19
C GLN A 261 35.42 -4.19 -37.69
N GLY A 262 35.39 -3.22 -36.79
CA GLY A 262 35.69 -1.80 -37.07
C GLY A 262 35.19 -0.91 -35.92
N PRO A 263 35.58 0.36 -35.83
CA PRO A 263 34.97 1.29 -34.88
C PRO A 263 33.63 1.82 -35.42
N PRO A 264 32.50 1.70 -34.68
CA PRO A 264 32.36 1.06 -33.36
C PRO A 264 32.30 -0.47 -33.46
N ARG A 265 33.00 -1.17 -32.55
CA ARG A 265 32.96 -2.63 -32.50
C ARG A 265 31.65 -3.06 -31.87
N VAL A 266 30.89 -3.89 -32.57
CA VAL A 266 29.63 -4.44 -32.07
C VAL A 266 29.78 -5.95 -31.94
N ASN A 267 29.47 -6.48 -30.76
CA ASN A 267 29.41 -7.92 -30.52
C ASN A 267 28.18 -8.51 -31.20
N HIS A 268 28.27 -9.78 -31.62
CA HIS A 268 27.11 -10.48 -32.17
C HIS A 268 25.96 -10.51 -31.16
N VAL A 269 24.79 -10.05 -31.58
CA VAL A 269 23.55 -10.17 -30.80
C VAL A 269 22.70 -11.25 -31.45
N PRO A 270 22.42 -12.37 -30.77
CA PRO A 270 21.61 -13.43 -31.34
C PRO A 270 20.19 -12.96 -31.65
N SER A 271 19.71 -13.25 -32.86
CA SER A 271 18.34 -12.97 -33.25
C SER A 271 17.35 -13.87 -32.52
N LEU A 272 16.07 -13.50 -32.54
CA LEU A 272 14.99 -14.34 -32.03
C LEU A 272 15.04 -15.76 -32.64
N ALA A 273 15.19 -15.83 -33.97
CA ALA A 273 15.27 -17.10 -34.69
C ALA A 273 16.50 -17.93 -34.29
N GLU A 274 17.64 -17.29 -34.01
CA GLU A 274 18.85 -17.98 -33.52
C GLU A 274 18.65 -18.57 -32.13
N ARG A 275 17.98 -17.83 -31.24
CA ARG A 275 17.65 -18.28 -29.88
C ARG A 275 16.68 -19.46 -29.91
N MET A 276 15.64 -19.39 -30.76
CA MET A 276 14.72 -20.50 -30.98
C MET A 276 15.44 -21.73 -31.50
N ALA A 277 16.20 -21.62 -32.60
CA ALA A 277 16.95 -22.74 -33.16
C ALA A 277 17.87 -23.38 -32.11
N SER A 278 18.55 -22.57 -31.30
CA SER A 278 19.41 -23.06 -30.22
C SER A 278 18.63 -23.82 -29.14
N ALA A 279 17.44 -23.35 -28.76
CA ALA A 279 16.61 -24.04 -27.77
C ALA A 279 16.16 -25.42 -28.26
N TYR A 280 15.73 -25.55 -29.52
CA TYR A 280 15.36 -26.83 -30.11
C TYR A 280 16.56 -27.77 -30.29
N ILE A 281 17.71 -27.24 -30.73
CA ILE A 281 18.95 -28.04 -30.80
C ILE A 281 19.27 -28.64 -29.43
N ASN A 282 19.21 -27.83 -28.37
CA ASN A 282 19.47 -28.29 -27.01
C ASN A 282 18.44 -29.33 -26.56
N LEU A 283 17.14 -29.10 -26.84
CA LEU A 283 16.07 -30.06 -26.55
C LEU A 283 16.35 -31.41 -27.20
N TYR A 284 16.59 -31.45 -28.52
CA TYR A 284 16.82 -32.68 -29.26
C TYR A 284 18.10 -33.39 -28.81
N GLN A 285 19.16 -32.64 -28.49
CA GLN A 285 20.38 -33.23 -27.92
C GLN A 285 20.11 -33.89 -26.57
N SER A 286 19.32 -33.27 -25.68
CA SER A 286 18.92 -33.88 -24.41
C SER A 286 18.07 -35.14 -24.61
N VAL A 287 17.13 -35.12 -25.56
CA VAL A 287 16.33 -36.31 -25.92
C VAL A 287 17.22 -37.44 -26.43
N ILE A 288 18.16 -37.14 -27.33
CA ILE A 288 19.12 -38.14 -27.85
C ILE A 288 19.94 -38.75 -26.72
N GLN A 289 20.38 -37.96 -25.74
CA GLN A 289 21.13 -38.47 -24.58
C GLN A 289 20.29 -39.43 -23.75
N GLU A 290 19.02 -39.11 -23.49
CA GLU A 290 18.11 -39.96 -22.72
C GLU A 290 17.77 -41.26 -23.46
N LEU A 291 17.54 -41.19 -24.78
CA LEU A 291 17.32 -42.37 -25.62
C LEU A 291 18.56 -43.29 -25.67
N ASN A 292 19.76 -42.71 -25.74
CA ASN A 292 21.01 -43.47 -25.61
C ASN A 292 21.17 -44.11 -24.22
N SER A 293 20.73 -43.43 -23.15
CA SER A 293 20.70 -43.98 -21.80
C SER A 293 19.79 -45.21 -21.72
N GLN A 294 18.61 -45.14 -22.34
CA GLN A 294 17.67 -46.28 -22.41
C GLN A 294 18.21 -47.48 -23.19
N LEU A 295 18.94 -47.24 -24.29
CA LEU A 295 19.59 -48.32 -25.05
C LEU A 295 20.65 -49.06 -24.24
N ASN A 296 21.31 -48.36 -23.32
CA ASN A 296 22.35 -48.90 -22.46
C ASN A 296 21.83 -49.40 -21.09
N ALA A 297 20.51 -49.39 -20.87
CA ALA A 297 19.90 -49.83 -19.63
C ALA A 297 20.04 -51.35 -19.42
N VAL A 298 20.06 -51.79 -18.16
CA VAL A 298 20.12 -53.21 -17.78
C VAL A 298 18.87 -53.56 -16.97
N PRO A 299 18.04 -54.53 -17.42
CA PRO A 299 18.16 -55.31 -18.66
C PRO A 299 17.89 -54.46 -19.93
N PRO A 300 18.46 -54.86 -21.08
CA PRO A 300 18.29 -54.10 -22.32
C PRO A 300 16.83 -54.08 -22.80
N PRO A 301 16.41 -53.06 -23.56
CA PRO A 301 15.07 -53.02 -24.12
C PRO A 301 14.82 -54.19 -25.09
N PRO A 302 13.57 -54.63 -25.28
CA PRO A 302 13.20 -55.58 -26.31
C PRO A 302 13.67 -55.15 -27.71
N PRO A 303 13.99 -56.10 -28.63
CA PRO A 303 14.51 -55.77 -29.98
C PRO A 303 13.64 -54.79 -30.78
N GLY A 304 12.31 -54.89 -30.67
CA GLY A 304 11.39 -53.96 -31.33
C GLY A 304 11.46 -52.53 -30.77
N GLN A 305 11.79 -52.36 -29.49
CA GLN A 305 12.01 -51.04 -28.88
C GLN A 305 13.38 -50.48 -29.26
N ILE A 306 14.41 -51.32 -29.37
CA ILE A 306 15.74 -50.90 -29.84
C ILE A 306 15.65 -50.27 -31.24
N ALA A 307 14.98 -50.93 -32.18
CA ALA A 307 14.81 -50.42 -33.54
C ALA A 307 14.04 -49.08 -33.57
N ALA A 308 12.98 -48.96 -32.76
CA ALA A 308 12.21 -47.72 -32.66
C ALA A 308 13.03 -46.56 -32.07
N ILE A 309 13.80 -46.82 -31.00
CA ILE A 309 14.68 -45.83 -30.38
C ILE A 309 15.77 -45.37 -31.37
N GLN A 310 16.39 -46.30 -32.09
CA GLN A 310 17.41 -45.97 -33.09
C GLN A 310 16.85 -45.12 -34.24
N ALA A 311 15.63 -45.42 -34.72
CA ALA A 311 14.96 -44.62 -35.74
C ALA A 311 14.67 -43.19 -35.24
N GLU A 312 14.19 -43.04 -34.01
CA GLU A 312 13.94 -41.74 -33.38
C GLU A 312 15.25 -40.92 -33.24
N ILE A 313 16.34 -41.55 -32.79
CA ILE A 313 17.65 -40.89 -32.70
C ILE A 313 18.11 -40.37 -34.07
N ALA A 314 17.98 -41.18 -35.14
CA ALA A 314 18.38 -40.79 -36.48
C ALA A 314 17.58 -39.57 -36.98
N GLN A 315 16.27 -39.55 -36.72
CA GLN A 315 15.39 -38.43 -37.05
C GLN A 315 15.79 -37.14 -36.29
N LEU A 316 16.01 -37.24 -34.98
CA LEU A 316 16.43 -36.11 -34.15
C LEU A 316 17.80 -35.56 -34.58
N GLN A 317 18.74 -36.43 -34.94
CA GLN A 317 20.05 -36.01 -35.46
C GLN A 317 19.93 -35.26 -36.79
N GLN A 318 19.03 -35.70 -37.68
CA GLN A 318 18.74 -34.98 -38.92
C GLN A 318 18.18 -33.58 -38.63
N TRP A 319 17.22 -33.46 -37.70
CA TRP A 319 16.66 -32.17 -37.30
C TRP A 319 17.69 -31.24 -36.67
N VAL A 320 18.57 -31.75 -35.80
CA VAL A 320 19.70 -30.99 -35.25
C VAL A 320 20.61 -30.47 -36.38
N GLY A 321 20.89 -31.27 -37.40
CA GLY A 321 21.66 -30.84 -38.57
C GLY A 321 21.00 -29.70 -39.34
N ILE A 322 19.70 -29.81 -39.62
CA ILE A 322 18.91 -28.78 -40.31
C ILE A 322 18.91 -27.48 -39.50
N LEU A 323 18.58 -27.55 -38.20
CA LEU A 323 18.54 -26.38 -37.33
C LEU A 323 19.91 -25.75 -37.12
N SER A 324 20.98 -26.54 -37.07
CA SER A 324 22.35 -26.02 -36.94
C SER A 324 22.78 -25.24 -38.19
N ASN A 325 22.45 -25.75 -39.38
CA ASN A 325 22.71 -25.07 -40.65
C ASN A 325 21.87 -23.79 -40.77
N PHE A 326 20.59 -23.84 -40.37
CA PHE A 326 19.73 -22.68 -40.32
C PHE A 326 20.26 -21.63 -39.32
N ARG A 327 20.67 -22.04 -38.13
CA ARG A 327 21.27 -21.14 -37.13
C ARG A 327 22.52 -20.45 -37.67
N GLN A 328 23.38 -21.17 -38.38
CA GLN A 328 24.58 -20.60 -39.00
C GLN A 328 24.25 -19.60 -40.12
N SER A 329 23.21 -19.85 -40.92
CA SER A 329 22.80 -18.89 -41.96
C SER A 329 22.31 -17.56 -41.36
N LEU A 330 21.66 -17.61 -40.19
CA LEU A 330 21.18 -16.43 -39.46
C LEU A 330 22.31 -15.55 -38.89
N GLN A 331 23.44 -16.13 -38.48
CA GLN A 331 24.59 -15.36 -37.99
C GLN A 331 25.15 -14.41 -39.06
N ASN A 332 24.91 -14.73 -40.33
CA ASN A 332 25.27 -13.92 -41.47
C ASN A 332 24.14 -12.97 -41.91
N HIS A 333 23.00 -12.93 -41.22
CA HIS A 333 21.78 -12.20 -41.58
C HIS A 333 21.22 -11.39 -40.39
N GLY A 334 21.96 -10.39 -39.91
CA GLY A 334 21.46 -9.39 -38.95
C GLY A 334 21.57 -7.94 -39.45
N ARG A 335 21.02 -7.00 -38.67
CA ARG A 335 21.20 -5.55 -38.88
C ARG A 335 22.69 -5.17 -38.81
N ARG A 336 23.06 -4.12 -39.54
CA ARG A 336 24.40 -3.52 -39.50
C ARG A 336 24.46 -2.44 -38.46
#